data_AF-A0A1V8RRY4-F1
#
_entry.id   AF-A0A1V8RRY4-F1
#
_cell.length_a   1.000
_cell.length_b   1.000
_cell.length_c   1.000
_cell.angle_alpha   90.00
_cell.angle_beta   90.00
_cell.angle_gamma   90.00
#
_symmetry.space_group_name_H-M   'P 1'
#
loop_
_entity.id
_entity.type
_entity.pdbx_description
1 polymer ?
#
loop_
_entity_poly.entity_id
_entity_poly.type
_entity_poly.pdbx_seq_one_letter_code
_entity_poly.pdbx_strand_id
1 'polypeptide(L)' 'MIAPAKPRKPRKWLVWACIAIGVVLFLGANAHLVYVSFTSQPDCVPHARTAGSDGAPMQAAKSAC' A
#
# COMPACT_ATOMS: atom_id res chain seq x y z
N MET A 1 7.28 -24.74 47.77
CA MET A 1 8.20 -23.59 47.65
C MET A 1 8.03 -23.00 46.27
N ILE A 2 7.47 -21.79 46.15
CA ILE A 2 7.27 -21.10 44.86
C ILE A 2 8.44 -20.14 44.69
N ALA A 3 9.28 -20.38 43.69
CA ALA A 3 10.41 -19.50 43.40
C ALA A 3 9.91 -18.18 42.79
N PRO A 4 10.45 -17.02 43.19
CA PRO A 4 10.05 -15.75 42.60
C PRO A 4 10.54 -15.65 41.15
N ALA A 5 9.62 -15.35 40.23
CA ALA A 5 9.96 -15.04 38.85
C ALA A 5 10.83 -13.77 38.81
N LYS A 6 12.04 -13.87 38.24
CA LYS A 6 12.97 -12.74 38.14
C LYS A 6 12.36 -11.66 37.22
N PRO A 7 12.25 -10.39 37.65
CA PRO A 7 11.73 -9.33 36.80
C PRO A 7 12.69 -9.15 35.62
N ARG A 8 12.21 -9.42 34.41
CA ARG A 8 12.96 -9.16 33.18
C ARG A 8 12.98 -7.65 33.00
N LYS A 9 14.15 -7.01 33.16
CA LYS A 9 14.28 -5.59 32.78
C LYS A 9 13.94 -5.48 31.29
N PRO A 10 13.00 -4.60 30.90
CA PRO A 10 12.75 -4.37 29.49
C PRO A 10 14.05 -3.89 28.85
N ARG A 11 14.58 -4.70 27.92
CA ARG A 11 15.79 -4.40 27.19
C ARG A 11 15.42 -3.25 26.23
N LYS A 12 15.52 -2.00 26.69
CA LYS A 12 15.07 -0.79 25.94
C LYS A 12 15.60 -0.75 24.50
N TRP A 13 16.83 -1.20 24.27
CA TRP A 13 17.40 -1.32 22.92
C TRP A 13 16.60 -2.27 22.00
N LEU A 14 15.97 -3.33 22.54
CA LEU A 14 15.15 -4.27 21.79
C LEU A 14 13.83 -3.61 21.36
N VAL A 15 13.25 -2.77 22.22
CA VAL A 15 12.08 -1.94 21.86
C VAL A 15 12.45 -0.97 20.73
N TRP A 16 13.58 -0.28 20.85
CA TRP A 16 14.07 0.61 19.80
C TRP A 16 14.39 -0.12 18.50
N ALA A 17 14.95 -1.34 18.57
CA ALA A 17 15.19 -2.18 17.41
C ALA A 17 13.87 -2.56 16.72
N CYS A 18 12.84 -2.98 17.47
CA CYS A 18 11.53 -3.27 16.90
C CYS A 18 10.90 -2.03 16.24
N ILE A 19 11.01 -0.86 16.86
CA ILE A 19 10.52 0.40 16.28
C ILE A 19 11.24 0.70 14.97
N ALA A 20 12.57 0.64 14.96
CA ALA A 20 13.37 0.91 13.77
C ALA A 20 13.02 -0.05 12.62
N ILE A 21 12.89 -1.35 12.92
CA ILE A 21 12.47 -2.36 11.94
C ILE A 21 11.07 -2.04 11.41
N GLY A 22 10.12 -1.72 12.28
CA GLY A 22 8.76 -1.36 11.87
C GLY A 22 8.71 -0.14 10.96
N VAL A 23 9.50 0.90 11.27
CA VAL A 23 9.61 2.11 10.45
C VAL A 23 10.20 1.80 9.08
N VAL A 24 11.27 1.01 9.00
CA VAL A 24 11.90 0.61 7.73
C VAL A 24 10.93 -0.20 6.88
N LEU A 25 10.23 -1.17 7.47
CA LEU A 25 9.24 -1.98 6.77
C LEU A 25 8.08 -1.14 6.23
N PHE A 26 7.56 -0.23 7.05
CA PHE A 26 6.47 0.66 6.65
C PHE A 26 6.90 1.56 5.48
N LEU A 27 8.05 2.23 5.59
CA LEU A 27 8.59 3.07 4.52
C LEU A 27 8.84 2.28 3.25
N GLY A 28 9.48 1.10 3.35
CA GLY A 28 9.77 0.23 2.22
C GLY A 28 8.51 -0.25 1.50
N ALA A 29 7.48 -0.68 2.25
CA ALA A 29 6.20 -1.10 1.68
C ALA A 29 5.50 0.03 0.92
N ASN A 30 5.44 1.22 1.52
CA ASN A 30 4.82 2.39 0.87
C ASN A 30 5.61 2.85 -0.37
N ALA A 31 6.94 2.88 -0.29
CA ALA A 31 7.79 3.20 -1.44
C ALA A 31 7.63 2.19 -2.58
N HIS A 32 7.47 0.90 -2.24
CA HIS A 32 7.20 -0.14 -3.23
C HIS A 32 5.84 0.07 -3.93
N LEU A 33 4.78 0.41 -3.19
CA LEU A 33 3.48 0.72 -3.79
C LEU A 33 3.54 1.89 -4.76
N VAL A 34 4.26 2.96 -4.38
CA VAL A 34 4.48 4.11 -5.26
C VAL A 34 5.23 3.68 -6.52
N TYR A 35 6.33 2.94 -6.37
CA TYR A 35 7.09 2.41 -7.50
C TYR A 35 6.20 1.59 -8.45
N VAL A 36 5.45 0.63 -7.91
CA VAL A 36 4.53 -0.22 -8.67
C VAL A 36 3.48 0.60 -9.43
N SER A 37 2.95 1.68 -8.85
CA SER A 37 1.97 2.53 -9.52
C SER A 37 2.51 3.14 -10.82
N PHE A 38 3.80 3.47 -10.86
CA PHE A 38 4.47 4.00 -12.05
C PHE A 38 4.93 2.89 -13.00
N THR A 39 5.44 1.77 -12.47
CA THR A 39 5.98 0.70 -13.33
C THR A 39 4.90 -0.10 -14.02
N SER A 40 3.73 -0.18 -13.40
CA SER A 40 2.67 -1.07 -13.84
C SER A 40 2.11 -0.68 -15.19
N GLN A 41 2.50 0.47 -15.79
CA GLN A 41 1.98 0.99 -17.06
C GLN A 41 0.53 0.58 -17.20
N PRO A 42 -0.39 1.13 -16.37
CA PRO A 42 -1.79 0.74 -16.47
C PRO A 42 -2.15 1.04 -17.91
N ASP A 43 -2.25 -0.01 -18.73
CA ASP A 43 -2.39 0.16 -20.15
C ASP A 43 -3.56 1.11 -20.31
N CYS A 44 -3.29 2.19 -21.00
CA CYS A 44 -4.28 3.13 -21.44
C CYS A 44 -5.13 2.42 -22.48
N VAL A 45 -5.90 1.44 -22.03
CA VAL A 45 -6.77 0.64 -22.88
C VAL A 45 -7.66 1.68 -23.56
N PRO A 46 -7.73 1.74 -24.90
CA PRO A 46 -8.44 2.80 -25.60
C PRO A 46 -9.87 2.77 -25.13
N HIS A 47 -10.15 3.68 -24.22
CA HIS A 47 -11.40 3.74 -23.58
C HIS A 47 -12.31 4.53 -24.56
N ALA A 48 -12.74 3.85 -25.63
CA ALA A 48 -13.87 4.21 -26.49
C ALA A 48 -15.14 4.47 -25.65
N ARG A 49 -15.35 5.72 -25.22
CA ARG A 49 -16.71 6.18 -24.89
C ARG A 49 -17.48 6.17 -26.20
N THR A 50 -18.37 5.20 -26.39
CA THR A 50 -19.28 5.19 -27.54
C THR A 50 -20.70 4.99 -27.07
N ALA A 51 -21.30 6.10 -26.61
CA ALA A 51 -22.66 6.51 -26.90
C ALA A 51 -22.36 7.61 -27.88
N GLY A 52 -22.19 7.33 -29.16
CA GLY A 52 -22.72 6.24 -29.98
C GLY A 52 -23.26 7.00 -31.17
N SER A 53 -22.96 6.57 -32.39
CA SER A 53 -23.43 7.24 -33.60
C SER A 53 -24.97 7.34 -33.74
N ASP A 54 -25.72 6.98 -32.68
CA ASP A 54 -27.17 6.74 -32.62
C ASP A 54 -27.93 7.46 -31.45
N GLY A 55 -27.28 8.27 -30.58
CA GLY A 55 -27.99 9.26 -29.74
C GLY A 55 -28.50 8.88 -28.32
N ALA A 56 -27.89 7.95 -27.60
CA ALA A 56 -28.30 7.61 -26.21
C ALA A 56 -27.67 8.53 -25.12
N PRO A 57 -28.42 8.98 -24.09
CA PRO A 57 -28.05 10.13 -23.25
C PRO A 57 -27.10 9.89 -22.05
N MET A 58 -26.83 8.65 -21.65
CA MET A 58 -25.89 8.37 -20.56
C MET A 58 -24.99 7.17 -20.85
N GLN A 59 -23.69 7.37 -20.65
CA GLN A 59 -22.73 6.28 -20.53
C GLN A 59 -21.79 6.49 -19.36
N ALA A 60 -21.43 5.38 -18.72
CA ALA A 60 -20.47 5.35 -17.63
C ALA A 60 -19.09 5.86 -18.10
N ALA A 61 -18.43 6.63 -17.24
CA ALA A 61 -17.10 7.15 -17.51
C ALA A 61 -16.08 6.01 -17.60
N LYS A 62 -15.05 6.26 -18.40
CA LYS A 62 -14.09 5.28 -18.83
C LYS A 62 -12.75 5.60 -18.16
N SER A 63 -12.04 4.61 -17.59
CA SER A 63 -10.82 4.83 -16.81
C SER A 63 -9.74 5.50 -17.65
N ALA A 64 -8.86 6.26 -17.01
CA ALA A 64 -7.97 7.16 -17.71
C ALA A 64 -6.74 6.38 -18.25
N CYS A 65 -6.33 6.64 -19.48
CA CYS A 65 -5.90 8.01 -19.70
C CYS A 65 -7.05 8.84 -20.30
#